data_AF-A0A2W7SSG6-F1
#
_entry.id   AF-A0A2W7SSG6-F1
#
_cell.length_a   1.000
_cell.length_b   1.000
_cell.length_c   1.000
_cell.angle_alpha   90.00
_cell.angle_beta   90.00
_cell.angle_gamma   90.00
#
_symmetry.space_group_name_H-M   'P 1'
#
loop_
_entity.id
_entity.type
_entity.pdbx_description
1 polymer ?
#
loop_
_entity_poly.entity_id
_entity_poly.type
_entity_poly.pdbx_seq_one_letter_code
_entity_poly.pdbx_strand_id
1 'polypeptide(L)' 'MDFSWIIPLLSLVTLLAVLAFALISKGKVEERRHDPNAPKSTLAKDGPQGGVAFLRKDGPTARKPDAEPVLE' A
#
# COMPACT_ATOMS: atom_id res chain seq x y z
N MET A 1 16.78 13.01 -41.47
CA MET A 1 16.72 11.84 -40.56
C MET A 1 15.33 11.83 -39.95
N ASP A 2 14.61 10.71 -40.04
CA ASP A 2 13.27 10.56 -39.45
C ASP A 2 13.38 9.85 -38.10
N PHE A 3 12.77 10.44 -37.07
CA PHE A 3 12.79 9.97 -35.68
C PHE A 3 11.46 9.40 -35.22
N SER A 4 10.48 9.24 -36.12
CA SER A 4 9.15 8.76 -35.77
C SER A 4 9.15 7.38 -35.07
N TRP A 5 10.19 6.57 -35.30
CA TRP A 5 10.39 5.26 -34.65
C TRP A 5 10.78 5.33 -33.17
N ILE A 6 11.27 6.47 -32.68
CA ILE A 6 11.73 6.61 -31.29
C ILE A 6 10.57 6.63 -30.30
N ILE A 7 9.41 7.13 -30.73
CA ILE A 7 8.21 7.26 -29.90
C ILE A 7 7.71 5.88 -29.46
N PRO A 8 7.44 4.91 -30.36
CA PRO A 8 7.02 3.57 -29.93
C PRO A 8 8.13 2.82 -29.18
N LEU A 9 9.42 3.08 -29.46
CA LEU A 9 10.51 2.47 -28.71
C LEU A 9 10.50 2.93 -27.25
N LEU A 10 10.42 4.25 -27.02
CA LEU A 10 10.41 4.83 -25.69
C LEU A 10 9.18 4.38 -24.88
N SER A 11 8.01 4.25 -25.53
CA SER A 11 6.83 3.75 -24.85
C SER A 11 6.99 2.30 -24.37
N LEU A 12 7.59 1.43 -25.19
CA LEU A 12 7.90 0.04 -24.81
C LEU A 12 8.89 -0.02 -23.65
N VAL A 13 9.97 0.78 -23.69
CA VAL A 13 10.96 0.86 -22.60
C VAL A 13 10.30 1.35 -21.31
N THR A 14 9.43 2.37 -21.40
CA THR A 14 8.70 2.91 -20.25
C THR A 14 7.78 1.87 -19.63
N LEU A 15 7.01 1.15 -20.46
CA LEU A 15 6.14 0.07 -19.99
C LEU A 15 6.93 -1.05 -19.30
N LEU A 16 8.09 -1.43 -19.87
CA LEU A 16 8.96 -2.43 -19.29
C LEU A 16 9.53 -1.99 -17.94
N ALA A 17 9.93 -0.72 -17.80
CA ALA A 17 10.40 -0.17 -16.54
C ALA A 17 9.31 -0.20 -15.45
N VAL A 18 8.08 0.18 -15.80
CA VAL A 18 6.92 0.11 -14.87
C VAL A 18 6.61 -1.33 -14.48
N LEU A 19 6.69 -2.27 -15.42
CA LEU A 19 6.46 -3.69 -15.16
C LEU A 19 7.49 -4.25 -14.16
N ALA A 20 8.78 -3.93 -14.35
CA ALA A 20 9.84 -4.33 -13.43
C ALA A 20 9.61 -3.73 -12.02
N PHE A 21 9.26 -2.45 -11.94
CA PHE A 21 8.91 -1.81 -10.67
C PHE A 21 7.70 -2.48 -9.99
N ALA A 22 6.67 -2.85 -10.75
CA ALA A 22 5.51 -3.56 -10.24
C ALA A 22 5.89 -4.93 -9.65
N LEU A 23 6.77 -5.69 -10.32
CA LEU A 23 7.25 -6.98 -9.81
C LEU A 23 8.06 -6.83 -8.51
N ILE A 24 8.96 -5.84 -8.43
CA ILE A 24 9.75 -5.59 -7.21
C ILE A 24 8.85 -5.16 -6.05
N SER A 25 7.90 -4.26 -6.30
CA SER A 25 6.96 -3.78 -5.28
C SER A 25 6.02 -4.88 -4.78
N LYS A 26 5.68 -5.86 -5.65
CA LYS A 26 4.88 -7.03 -5.28
C LYS A 26 5.53 -7.87 -4.17
N GLY A 27 6.86 -8.04 -4.19
CA GLY A 27 7.58 -8.78 -3.16
C GLY A 27 7.36 -8.21 -1.75
N LYS A 28 7.40 -6.88 -1.60
CA LYS A 28 7.12 -6.22 -0.30
C LYS A 28 5.67 -6.39 0.17
N VAL A 29 4.73 -6.54 -0.77
CA VAL A 29 3.31 -6.78 -0.44
C VAL A 29 3.10 -8.23 -0.02
N GLU A 30 3.76 -9.19 -0.68
CA GLU A 30 3.70 -10.60 -0.32
C GLU A 30 4.34 -10.87 1.06
N GLU A 31 5.49 -10.26 1.36
CA GLU A 31 6.13 -10.34 2.68
C GLU A 31 5.19 -9.84 3.80
N ARG A 32 4.50 -8.72 3.57
CA ARG A 32 3.48 -8.19 4.51
C ARG A 32 2.22 -9.04 4.59
N ARG A 33 1.90 -9.84 3.56
CA ARG A 33 0.77 -10.79 3.61
C ARG A 33 1.11 -12.03 4.44
N HIS A 34 2.37 -12.45 4.43
CA HIS A 34 2.84 -13.64 5.14
C HIS A 34 3.31 -13.36 6.58
N ASP A 35 3.51 -12.10 6.95
CA ASP A 35 3.80 -11.72 8.33
C ASP A 35 2.55 -11.90 9.23
N PRO A 36 2.57 -12.85 10.20
CA PRO A 36 1.45 -13.09 11.11
C PRO A 36 1.25 -11.95 12.14
N ASN A 37 2.22 -11.05 12.28
CA ASN A 37 2.18 -9.92 13.21
C ASN A 37 1.93 -8.57 12.49
N ALA A 38 1.78 -8.59 11.16
CA ALA A 38 1.42 -7.39 10.42
C ALA A 38 0.04 -6.87 10.88
N PRO A 39 -0.09 -5.56 11.16
CA PRO A 39 -1.37 -4.99 11.56
C PRO A 39 -2.40 -5.23 10.44
N LYS A 40 -3.35 -6.14 10.69
CA LYS A 40 -4.37 -6.53 9.71
C LYS A 40 -5.09 -5.27 9.23
N SER A 41 -5.03 -5.01 7.93
CA SER A 41 -5.76 -3.91 7.31
C SER A 41 -7.23 -4.01 7.67
N THR A 42 -7.78 -2.93 8.22
CA THR A 42 -9.21 -2.82 8.56
C THR A 42 -10.11 -2.90 7.32
N LEU A 43 -9.52 -2.77 6.12
CA LEU A 43 -10.19 -2.99 4.84
C LEU A 43 -10.44 -4.47 4.54
N ALA A 44 -9.52 -5.34 4.95
CA ALA A 44 -9.58 -6.79 4.69
C ALA A 44 -10.27 -7.58 5.81
N LYS A 45 -10.79 -6.90 6.84
CA LYS A 45 -11.57 -7.53 7.89
C LYS A 45 -12.99 -7.73 7.34
N ASP A 46 -13.26 -8.93 6.80
CA ASP A 46 -14.60 -9.44 6.53
C ASP A 46 -15.36 -9.59 7.87
N GLY A 47 -15.71 -8.45 8.46
CA GLY A 47 -16.61 -8.33 9.58
C GLY A 47 -17.85 -7.57 9.14
N PRO A 48 -18.93 -7.57 9.94
CA PRO A 48 -20.20 -6.91 9.60
C PRO A 48 -20.08 -5.39 9.33
N GLN A 49 -18.93 -4.78 9.62
CA GLN A 49 -18.61 -3.36 9.35
C GLN A 49 -17.54 -3.18 8.25
N GLY A 50 -17.47 -4.13 7.30
CA GLY A 50 -16.44 -4.23 6.26
C GLY A 50 -15.96 -2.88 5.72
N GLY A 51 -14.64 -2.73 5.61
CA GLY A 51 -14.00 -1.58 4.96
C GLY A 51 -14.22 -0.19 5.55
N VAL A 52 -15.14 0.02 6.48
CA VAL A 52 -15.49 1.35 7.01
C VAL A 52 -15.25 1.49 8.51
N ALA A 53 -14.72 0.44 9.16
CA ALA A 53 -14.47 0.42 10.60
C ALA A 53 -13.51 1.53 11.09
N PHE A 54 -12.66 2.07 10.22
CA PHE A 54 -11.76 3.19 10.53
C PHE A 54 -12.45 4.57 10.52
N LEU A 55 -13.68 4.68 9.99
CA LEU A 55 -14.48 5.91 10.09
C LEU A 55 -15.19 6.02 11.45
N ARG A 56 -15.17 4.95 12.26
CA ARG A 56 -15.71 4.99 13.61
C ARG A 56 -14.74 5.75 14.52
N LYS A 57 -15.22 6.84 15.09
CA LYS A 57 -14.51 7.68 16.05
C LYS A 57 -14.00 6.90 17.28
N ASP A 58 -14.60 5.74 17.56
CA ASP A 58 -14.32 4.86 18.71
C ASP A 58 -13.64 3.54 18.27
N GLY A 59 -12.91 3.57 17.16
CA GLY A 59 -12.13 2.43 16.66
C GLY A 59 -10.87 2.17 17.52
N PRO A 60 -10.25 0.98 17.41
CA PRO A 60 -9.03 0.64 18.18
C PRO A 60 -7.81 1.54 17.86
N THR A 61 -7.89 2.36 16.81
CA THR A 61 -6.93 3.43 16.46
C THR A 61 -7.30 4.80 17.02
N ALA A 62 -8.41 4.94 17.74
CA ALA A 62 -8.69 6.13 18.53
C ALA A 62 -7.56 6.23 19.57
N ARG A 63 -6.60 7.11 19.29
CA ARG A 63 -5.56 7.51 20.22
C ARG A 63 -6.26 7.83 21.53
N LYS A 64 -6.07 6.94 22.51
CA LYS A 64 -6.50 7.15 23.88
C LYS A 64 -6.01 8.54 24.30
N PRO A 65 -6.90 9.47 24.68
CA PRO A 65 -6.51 10.85 25.04
C PRO A 65 -5.53 10.93 26.23
N ASP A 66 -5.35 9.82 26.93
CA ASP A 66 -4.60 9.60 28.15
C ASP A 66 -3.13 9.17 27.95
N ALA A 67 -2.61 9.14 26.71
CA ALA A 67 -1.18 8.95 26.50
C ALA A 67 -0.41 10.26 26.76
N GLU A 68 0.07 10.41 27.99
CA GLU A 68 0.98 11.50 28.39
C GLU A 68 2.18 11.62 27.42
N PRO A 69 2.62 12.84 27.10
CA PRO A 69 3.78 13.03 26.24
C PRO A 69 5.02 12.53 27.01
N VAL A 70 5.66 11.48 26.48
CA VAL A 70 7.00 11.07 26.94
C VAL A 70 7.95 12.21 26.58
N LEU A 71 8.28 13.01 27.60
CA LEU A 71 9.38 13.96 27.58
C LEU A 71 10.66 13.17 27.88
N GLU A 72 11.43 12.86 26.83
CA GLU A 72 12.88 12.72 26.90
C GLU A 72 13.50 13.42 25.69
#